data_AF-A0A183U8T1-F1
#
_entry.id   AF-A0A183U8T1-F1
#
_cell.length_a   1.000
_cell.length_b   1.000
_cell.length_c   1.000
_cell.angle_alpha   90.00
_cell.angle_beta   90.00
_cell.angle_gamma   90.00
#
_symmetry.space_group_name_H-M   'P 1'
#
loop_
_entity.id
_entity.type
_entity.pdbx_description
1 polymer ?
#
loop_
_entity_poly.entity_id
_entity_poly.type
_entity_poly.pdbx_seq_one_letter_code
_entity_poly.pdbx_strand_id
1 'polypeptide(L)'
;MLEVIEVAAVNCADDRNLKVCRDHSIEAFPTIKYFKYISIGKDDGIRYDGDKQEVSTLALDVAQLVREDWIRQRPTEWPNFDYAYK
;
A
#
# COMPACT_ATOMS: atom_id res chain seq x y z
N MET A 1 -0.80 20.46 0.00
CA MET A 1 -1.52 19.29 0.55
C MET A 1 -0.48 18.20 0.67
N LEU A 2 -0.20 17.69 1.87
CA LEU A 2 0.76 16.60 2.05
C LEU A 2 0.01 15.31 1.73
N GLU A 3 0.43 14.63 0.67
CA GLU A 3 -0.15 13.37 0.23
C GLU A 3 0.50 12.24 1.04
N VAL A 4 -0.28 11.55 1.88
CA VAL A 4 0.20 10.47 2.76
C VAL A 4 0.25 9.14 2.03
N ILE A 5 -0.54 9.00 0.95
CA ILE A 5 -0.65 7.78 0.17
C ILE A 5 -0.75 8.12 -1.31
N GLU A 6 0.00 7.38 -2.12
CA GLU A 6 -0.11 7.40 -3.59
C GLU A 6 -0.66 6.06 -4.06
N VAL A 7 -1.61 6.08 -4.99
CA VAL A 7 -2.19 4.86 -5.59
C VAL A 7 -1.68 4.73 -7.01
N ALA A 8 -1.04 3.60 -7.31
CA ALA A 8 -0.53 3.26 -8.63
C ALA A 8 -1.10 1.94 -9.13
N ALA A 9 -1.13 1.77 -10.47
CA ALA A 9 -1.56 0.54 -11.12
C ALA A 9 -0.50 0.08 -12.14
N VAL A 10 -0.25 -1.22 -12.18
CA VAL A 10 0.63 -1.87 -13.16
C VAL A 10 -0.19 -2.86 -13.97
N ASN A 11 -0.26 -2.68 -15.28
CA ASN A 11 -0.94 -3.63 -16.16
C ASN A 11 -0.02 -4.82 -16.47
N CYS A 12 -0.14 -5.89 -15.71
CA CYS A 12 0.64 -7.12 -15.88
C CYS A 12 0.20 -7.98 -17.09
N ALA A 13 -0.85 -7.61 -17.81
CA ALA A 13 -1.20 -8.24 -19.09
C ALA A 13 -0.39 -7.66 -20.27
N ASP A 14 0.35 -6.57 -20.06
CA ASP A 14 1.29 -6.01 -21.04
C ASP A 14 2.66 -6.70 -20.89
N ASP A 15 3.18 -7.26 -21.99
CA ASP A 15 4.47 -7.95 -22.04
C ASP A 15 5.63 -7.10 -21.51
N ARG A 16 5.56 -5.76 -21.70
CA ARG A 16 6.58 -4.82 -21.21
C ARG A 16 6.68 -4.79 -19.68
N ASN A 17 5.59 -5.14 -18.99
CA ASN A 17 5.51 -5.15 -17.54
C ASN A 17 5.76 -6.53 -16.92
N LEU A 18 5.91 -7.59 -17.73
CA LEU A 18 6.09 -8.95 -17.20
C LEU A 18 7.28 -9.07 -16.27
N LYS A 19 8.37 -8.35 -16.53
CA LYS A 19 9.55 -8.35 -15.65
C LYS A 19 9.20 -7.83 -14.25
N VAL A 20 8.58 -6.65 -14.15
CA VAL A 20 8.21 -6.07 -12.84
C VAL A 20 7.18 -6.94 -12.12
N CYS A 21 6.20 -7.51 -12.84
CA CYS A 21 5.20 -8.38 -12.25
C CYS A 21 5.81 -9.68 -11.71
N ARG A 22 6.78 -10.28 -12.42
CA ARG A 22 7.54 -11.44 -11.92
C ARG A 22 8.43 -11.08 -10.74
N ASP A 23 9.12 -9.95 -10.81
CA ASP A 23 10.02 -9.49 -9.75
C ASP A 23 9.25 -9.27 -8.42
N HIS A 24 8.00 -8.84 -8.50
CA HIS A 24 7.07 -8.67 -7.37
C HIS A 24 6.20 -9.91 -7.07
N SER A 25 6.47 -11.07 -7.68
CA SER A 25 5.74 -12.33 -7.43
C SER A 25 4.22 -12.20 -7.63
N ILE A 26 3.78 -11.57 -8.70
CA ILE A 26 2.36 -11.45 -9.04
C ILE A 26 1.89 -12.72 -9.75
N GLU A 27 1.05 -13.49 -9.08
CA GLU A 27 0.55 -14.80 -9.55
C GLU A 27 -0.90 -14.75 -10.06
N ALA A 28 -1.67 -13.73 -9.67
CA ALA A 28 -3.07 -13.56 -10.04
C ALA A 28 -3.48 -12.08 -10.07
N PHE A 29 -4.55 -11.78 -10.79
CA PHE A 29 -5.11 -10.43 -10.88
C PHE A 29 -6.52 -10.34 -10.25
N PRO A 30 -6.87 -9.22 -9.60
CA PRO A 30 -5.97 -8.16 -9.16
C PRO A 30 -5.14 -8.60 -7.94
N THR A 31 -3.88 -8.17 -7.89
CA THR A 31 -3.05 -8.21 -6.68
C THR A 31 -2.78 -6.78 -6.24
N ILE A 32 -3.15 -6.46 -5.01
CA ILE A 32 -2.88 -5.17 -4.37
C ILE A 32 -1.71 -5.38 -3.41
N LYS A 33 -0.75 -4.46 -3.43
CA LYS A 33 0.37 -4.43 -2.48
C LYS A 33 0.44 -3.06 -1.81
N TYR A 34 0.65 -3.06 -0.49
CA TYR A 34 0.95 -1.88 0.30
C TYR A 34 2.46 -1.76 0.46
N PHE A 35 2.99 -0.59 0.11
CA PHE A 35 4.38 -0.21 0.34
C PHE A 35 4.38 0.85 1.44
N LYS A 36 5.05 0.55 2.54
CA LYS A 36 5.13 1.44 3.70
C LYS A 36 5.98 2.67 3.42
N TYR A 37 5.91 3.65 4.30
CA TYR A 37 6.83 4.77 4.35
C TYR A 37 8.27 4.25 4.25
N ILE A 38 9.08 4.90 3.41
CA ILE A 38 10.48 4.56 3.07
C ILE A 38 10.71 3.13 2.53
N SER A 39 9.69 2.49 1.92
CA SER A 39 9.92 1.31 1.08
C SER A 39 10.88 1.63 -0.06
N ILE A 40 11.96 0.87 -0.15
CA ILE A 40 13.05 1.07 -1.13
C ILE A 40 13.03 0.03 -2.25
N GLY A 41 12.36 -1.10 -2.04
CA GLY A 41 12.46 -2.23 -2.96
C GLY A 41 11.19 -3.08 -3.06
N LYS A 42 11.25 -3.99 -4.03
CA LYS A 42 10.16 -4.91 -4.36
C LYS A 42 9.70 -5.80 -3.19
N ASP A 43 10.64 -6.10 -2.29
CA ASP A 43 10.44 -7.00 -1.14
C ASP A 43 9.76 -6.30 0.05
N ASP A 44 9.66 -4.96 0.03
CA ASP A 44 8.95 -4.19 1.06
C ASP A 44 7.44 -4.19 0.85
N GLY A 45 6.96 -4.66 -0.30
CA GLY A 45 5.54 -4.68 -0.66
C GLY A 45 4.79 -5.83 -0.01
N ILE A 46 3.88 -5.49 0.90
CA ILE A 46 3.02 -6.46 1.60
C ILE A 46 1.76 -6.69 0.76
N ARG A 47 1.42 -7.95 0.50
CA ARG A 47 0.18 -8.30 -0.20
C ARG A 47 -1.03 -7.96 0.66
N TYR A 48 -2.01 -7.29 0.06
CA TYR A 48 -3.31 -7.08 0.67
C TYR A 48 -4.24 -8.25 0.33
N ASP A 49 -4.72 -8.92 1.38
CA ASP A 49 -5.58 -10.12 1.30
C ASP A 49 -7.02 -9.87 1.75
N GLY A 50 -7.41 -8.62 2.02
CA GLY A 50 -8.81 -8.26 2.32
C GLY A 50 -9.71 -8.21 1.08
N ASP A 51 -10.90 -7.63 1.24
CA ASP A 51 -11.89 -7.51 0.15
C ASP A 51 -11.46 -6.43 -0.85
N LYS A 52 -11.02 -6.88 -2.04
CA LYS A 52 -10.56 -6.01 -3.13
C LYS A 52 -11.71 -5.43 -3.97
N GLN A 53 -12.94 -5.90 -3.77
CA GLN A 53 -14.11 -5.51 -4.55
C GLN A 53 -14.99 -4.52 -3.79
N GLU A 54 -15.00 -4.55 -2.46
CA GLU A 54 -15.70 -3.58 -1.64
C GLU A 54 -14.81 -2.37 -1.31
N VAL A 55 -15.04 -1.27 -2.04
CA VAL A 55 -14.19 -0.07 -2.00
C VAL A 55 -14.15 0.57 -0.62
N SER A 56 -15.26 0.55 0.13
CA SER A 56 -15.33 1.19 1.46
C SER A 56 -14.43 0.47 2.46
N THR A 57 -14.46 -0.86 2.43
CA THR A 57 -13.65 -1.77 3.25
C THR A 57 -12.19 -1.63 2.86
N LEU A 58 -11.87 -1.64 1.56
CA LEU A 58 -10.52 -1.42 1.09
C LEU A 58 -9.95 -0.07 1.57
N ALA A 59 -10.73 1.00 1.51
CA ALA A 59 -10.31 2.32 1.98
C ALA A 59 -10.05 2.34 3.50
N LEU A 60 -10.89 1.66 4.29
CA LEU A 60 -10.71 1.53 5.74
C LEU A 60 -9.47 0.69 6.08
N ASP A 61 -9.25 -0.41 5.38
CA ASP A 61 -8.09 -1.27 5.58
C ASP A 61 -6.79 -0.54 5.22
N VAL A 62 -6.79 0.22 4.13
CA VAL A 62 -5.67 1.07 3.75
C VAL A 62 -5.40 2.15 4.81
N ALA A 63 -6.44 2.79 5.34
CA ALA A 63 -6.29 3.76 6.43
C ALA A 63 -5.70 3.12 7.69
N GLN A 64 -6.08 1.88 8.00
CA GLN A 64 -5.52 1.12 9.11
C GLN A 64 -4.03 0.80 8.88
N LEU A 65 -3.64 0.38 7.67
CA LEU A 65 -2.24 0.14 7.30
C LEU A 65 -1.38 1.41 7.45
N VAL A 66 -1.88 2.55 6.96
CA VAL A 66 -1.22 3.86 7.09
C VAL A 66 -1.03 4.24 8.56
N ARG A 67 -2.05 4.03 9.40
CA ARG A 67 -1.98 4.31 10.83
C ARG A 67 -0.94 3.43 11.52
N GLU A 68 -0.93 2.13 11.25
CA GLU A 68 0.04 1.20 11.83
C GLU A 68 1.47 1.54 11.44
N ASP A 69 1.66 1.94 10.19
CA ASP A 69 2.95 2.37 9.67
C ASP A 69 3.44 3.65 10.36
N TRP A 70 2.56 4.64 10.51
CA TRP A 70 2.85 5.86 11.25
C TRP A 70 3.16 5.59 12.73
N ILE A 71 2.45 4.69 13.40
CA ILE A 71 2.74 4.34 14.80
C ILE A 71 4.18 3.81 14.94
N ARG A 72 4.65 3.02 13.96
CA ARG A 72 5.99 2.41 13.97
C ARG A 72 7.09 3.41 13.60
N GLN A 73 6.85 4.26 12.60
CA GLN A 73 7.91 5.09 12.00
C GLN A 73 7.88 6.55 12.45
N ARG A 74 6.70 7.06 12.81
CA ARG A 74 6.42 8.46 13.17
C ARG A 74 7.10 9.49 12.24
N PRO A 75 6.87 9.40 10.91
CA PRO A 75 7.41 10.37 9.96
C PRO A 75 6.94 11.79 10.31
N THR A 76 7.89 12.73 10.33
CA THR A 76 7.67 14.11 10.78
C THR A 76 6.79 14.93 9.84
N GLU A 77 6.72 14.50 8.58
CA GLU A 77 5.97 15.13 7.50
C GLU A 77 4.55 14.57 7.35
N TRP A 78 4.19 13.51 8.08
CA TRP A 78 2.82 13.00 8.10
C TRP A 78 2.01 13.67 9.23
N PRO A 79 0.68 13.76 9.09
CA PRO A 79 -0.19 14.14 10.19
C PRO A 79 -0.05 13.19 11.39
N ASN A 80 -0.42 13.68 12.58
CA ASN A 80 -0.50 12.84 13.76
C ASN A 80 -1.76 11.96 13.69
N PHE A 81 -1.58 10.63 13.71
CA PHE A 81 -2.66 9.64 13.71
C PHE A 81 -2.88 8.96 15.07
N ASP A 82 -2.25 9.49 16.13
CA ASP A 82 -2.55 9.12 17.50
C ASP A 82 -3.81 9.84 17.98
N TYR A 83 -4.96 9.21 17.70
CA TYR A 83 -6.25 9.68 18.16
C TYR A 83 -6.54 9.29 19.63
N ALA A 84 -5.61 8.64 20.33
CA ALA A 84 -5.81 8.21 21.73
C ALA A 84 -5.74 9.38 22.74
N TYR A 85 -5.53 10.61 22.28
CA TYR A 85 -5.49 11.83 23.10
C TYR A 85 -6.58 12.85 22.72
N LYS A 86 -7.84 12.41 22.69
CA LYS A 86 -9.01 13.28 22.93
C LYS A 86 -9.97 12.62 23.89
#